data_AF-A0A4Q6XLD0-F1
#
_entry.id   AF-A0A4Q6XLD0-F1
#
_cell.length_a   1.000
_cell.length_b   1.000
_cell.length_c   1.000
_cell.angle_alpha   90.00
_cell.angle_beta   90.00
_cell.angle_gamma   90.00
#
_symmetry.space_group_name_H-M   'P 1'
#
loop_
_entity.id
_entity.type
_entity.pdbx_description
1 polymer ?
#
loop_
_entity_poly.entity_id
_entity_poly.type
_entity_poly.pdbx_seq_one_letter_code
_entity_poly.pdbx_strand_id
1 'polypeptide(L)'
;MQFVITGDGSSTLYHSEVGEHYHSKHGALQESHHVFLRSGLDFFLQKEKKTHVAVLEVGFGTGLNFLLTADYADTQGIDLEYVGIEAYPLKEEVIFKTGYDNFVKPEIWTSFIDNYEKSQTEVIPFTASINLLIAHKKVIDFSDIQKFDVIYFDAFAAVHQPEMWTAETLEHVCSFLRPGGIFVTYAITGNLKRIMKALGFAIEKAPGAPGKREMLRAVKEKR
;
A
#
# COMPACT_ATOMS: atom_id res chain seq x y z
N MET A 1 -20.46 3.30 4.94
CA MET A 1 -19.65 3.31 3.71
C MET A 1 -20.53 3.63 2.51
N GLN A 2 -20.10 4.49 1.61
CA GLN A 2 -20.81 4.79 0.35
C GLN A 2 -19.83 4.73 -0.83
N PHE A 3 -20.25 4.13 -1.95
CA PHE A 3 -19.46 4.10 -3.18
C PHE A 3 -19.45 5.46 -3.86
N VAL A 4 -18.28 5.87 -4.33
CA VAL A 4 -18.07 7.10 -5.09
C VAL A 4 -17.25 6.76 -6.32
N ILE A 5 -17.75 7.10 -7.50
CA ILE A 5 -16.98 7.01 -8.75
C ILE A 5 -15.98 8.16 -8.77
N THR A 6 -14.72 7.83 -9.04
CA THR A 6 -13.61 8.78 -9.10
C THR A 6 -13.40 9.31 -10.52
N GLY A 7 -12.55 10.33 -10.67
CA GLY A 7 -12.30 11.00 -11.95
C GLY A 7 -11.75 10.11 -13.06
N ASP A 8 -11.18 8.95 -12.74
CA ASP A 8 -10.66 7.98 -13.71
C ASP A 8 -11.64 6.81 -14.00
N GLY A 9 -12.85 6.86 -13.46
CA GLY A 9 -13.87 5.81 -13.62
C GLY A 9 -13.76 4.65 -12.64
N SER A 10 -12.68 4.57 -11.84
CA SER A 10 -12.59 3.61 -10.74
C SER A 10 -13.45 4.04 -9.55
N SER A 11 -13.75 3.10 -8.63
CA SER A 11 -14.53 3.40 -7.43
C SER A 11 -13.65 3.57 -6.19
N THR A 12 -14.11 4.41 -5.27
CA THR A 12 -13.59 4.56 -3.90
C THR A 12 -14.75 4.46 -2.92
N LEU A 13 -14.42 4.26 -1.64
CA LEU A 13 -15.40 4.21 -0.54
C LEU A 13 -15.26 5.44 0.33
N TYR A 14 -16.37 6.08 0.66
CA TYR A 14 -16.41 7.11 1.68
C TYR A 14 -16.63 6.50 3.07
N HIS A 15 -15.70 6.77 3.99
CA HIS A 15 -15.80 6.41 5.39
C HIS A 15 -16.38 7.59 6.19
N SER A 16 -17.66 7.51 6.54
CA SER A 16 -18.38 8.62 7.18
C SER A 16 -17.84 9.01 8.55
N GLU A 17 -17.36 8.04 9.35
CA GLU A 17 -16.81 8.32 10.68
C GLU A 17 -15.44 9.00 10.64
N VAL A 18 -14.56 8.57 9.71
CA VAL A 18 -13.25 9.22 9.47
C VAL A 18 -13.41 10.55 8.72
N GLY A 19 -14.46 10.66 7.88
CA GLY A 19 -14.72 11.83 7.05
C GLY A 19 -13.89 11.89 5.77
N GLU A 20 -13.31 10.76 5.34
CA GLU A 20 -12.41 10.67 4.18
C GLU A 20 -12.74 9.48 3.27
N HIS A 21 -12.18 9.48 2.05
CA HIS A 21 -12.32 8.40 1.08
C HIS A 21 -11.10 7.49 1.17
N TYR A 22 -11.28 6.18 0.96
CA TYR A 22 -10.17 5.21 0.97
C TYR A 22 -9.10 5.50 -0.08
N HIS A 23 -9.49 6.11 -1.19
CA HIS A 23 -8.59 6.54 -2.28
C HIS A 23 -9.00 7.92 -2.79
N SER A 24 -8.08 8.62 -3.47
CA SER A 24 -8.36 9.92 -4.09
C SER A 24 -9.58 9.91 -5.01
N LYS A 25 -10.43 10.92 -4.85
CA LYS A 25 -11.57 11.19 -5.75
C LYS A 25 -11.14 11.54 -7.17
N HIS A 26 -9.91 11.99 -7.38
CA HIS A 26 -9.42 12.36 -8.71
C HIS A 26 -9.12 11.12 -9.56
N GLY A 27 -8.93 9.95 -8.93
CA GLY A 27 -8.72 8.68 -9.59
C GLY A 27 -8.05 7.70 -8.65
N ALA A 28 -8.77 6.67 -8.18
CA ALA A 28 -8.22 5.68 -7.25
C ALA A 28 -7.19 4.80 -7.96
N LEU A 29 -7.55 4.29 -9.14
CA LEU A 29 -6.67 3.45 -9.97
C LEU A 29 -5.39 4.19 -10.35
N GLN A 30 -5.49 5.44 -10.82
CA GLN A 30 -4.34 6.22 -11.23
C GLN A 30 -3.40 6.54 -10.06
N GLU A 31 -3.95 6.87 -8.89
CA GLU A 31 -3.15 7.10 -7.68
C GLU A 31 -2.43 5.83 -7.24
N SER A 32 -3.14 4.71 -7.14
CA SER A 32 -2.54 3.41 -6.75
C SER A 32 -1.44 2.96 -7.71
N HIS A 33 -1.68 3.10 -9.02
CA HIS A 33 -0.69 2.77 -10.03
C HIS A 33 0.52 3.70 -9.96
N HIS A 34 0.32 5.01 -9.82
CA HIS A 34 1.42 6.00 -9.86
C HIS A 34 2.26 6.03 -8.58
N VAL A 35 1.60 6.13 -7.43
CA VAL A 35 2.24 6.30 -6.12
C VAL A 35 2.86 5.00 -5.65
N PHE A 36 2.08 3.93 -5.59
CA PHE A 36 2.53 2.70 -4.93
C PHE A 36 3.24 1.77 -5.92
N LEU A 37 2.57 1.40 -7.03
CA LEU A 37 3.15 0.45 -7.97
C LEU A 37 4.38 1.00 -8.70
N ARG A 38 4.24 2.13 -9.41
CA ARG A 38 5.33 2.70 -10.22
C ARG A 38 6.44 3.32 -9.38
N SER A 39 6.06 4.17 -8.43
CA SER A 39 7.04 4.92 -7.64
C SER A 39 7.59 4.13 -6.44
N GLY A 40 6.94 3.04 -6.04
CA GLY A 40 7.40 2.12 -4.99
C GLY A 40 8.03 0.86 -5.56
N LEU A 41 7.19 -0.13 -5.94
CA LEU A 41 7.65 -1.47 -6.33
C LEU A 41 8.50 -1.48 -7.59
N ASP A 42 7.99 -0.95 -8.70
CA ASP A 42 8.70 -0.95 -9.99
C ASP A 42 10.04 -0.19 -9.87
N PHE A 43 10.03 0.96 -9.18
CA PHE A 43 11.25 1.70 -8.86
C PHE A 43 12.28 0.84 -8.09
N PHE A 44 11.84 0.10 -7.05
CA PHE A 44 12.73 -0.79 -6.31
C PHE A 44 13.29 -1.92 -7.19
N LEU A 45 12.44 -2.60 -7.96
CA LEU A 45 12.83 -3.72 -8.81
C LEU A 45 13.85 -3.29 -9.87
N GLN A 46 13.62 -2.15 -10.54
CA GLN A 46 14.56 -1.61 -11.52
C GLN A 46 15.90 -1.21 -10.89
N LYS A 47 15.86 -0.60 -9.71
CA LYS A 47 17.06 -0.15 -9.00
C LYS A 47 17.92 -1.31 -8.50
N GLU A 48 17.30 -2.31 -7.87
CA GLU A 48 18.03 -3.41 -7.22
C GLU A 48 18.16 -4.65 -8.13
N LYS A 49 17.52 -4.67 -9.31
CA LYS A 49 17.54 -5.76 -10.30
C LYS A 49 17.17 -7.12 -9.68
N LYS A 50 16.15 -7.12 -8.83
CA LYS A 50 15.65 -8.32 -8.12
C LYS A 50 14.40 -8.87 -8.80
N THR A 51 14.19 -10.17 -8.66
CA THR A 51 12.97 -10.87 -9.06
C THR A 51 12.17 -11.40 -7.87
N HIS A 52 12.66 -11.16 -6.64
CA HIS A 52 11.96 -11.46 -5.40
C HIS A 52 11.87 -10.20 -4.55
N VAL A 53 10.71 -9.94 -3.96
CA VAL A 53 10.42 -8.71 -3.24
C VAL A 53 9.39 -8.94 -2.13
N ALA A 54 9.63 -8.31 -0.98
CA ALA A 54 8.67 -8.25 0.12
C ALA A 54 8.08 -6.84 0.22
N VAL A 55 6.75 -6.72 0.19
CA VAL A 55 6.01 -5.46 0.29
C VAL A 55 5.19 -5.45 1.58
N LEU A 56 5.29 -4.36 2.33
CA LEU A 56 4.41 -4.07 3.47
C LEU A 56 3.51 -2.89 3.11
N GLU A 57 2.21 -3.06 3.23
CA GLU A 57 1.22 -2.01 3.11
C GLU A 57 0.65 -1.64 4.47
N VAL A 58 0.63 -0.36 4.78
CA VAL A 58 -0.04 0.20 5.97
C VAL A 58 -1.35 0.83 5.51
N GLY A 59 -2.47 0.21 5.89
CA GLY A 59 -3.80 0.58 5.41
C GLY A 59 -4.20 -0.24 4.19
N PHE A 60 -4.44 -1.55 4.36
CA PHE A 60 -4.85 -2.41 3.25
C PHE A 60 -6.16 -1.96 2.59
N GLY A 61 -7.10 -1.44 3.39
CA GLY A 61 -8.33 -0.84 2.92
C GLY A 61 -9.17 -1.77 2.05
N THR A 62 -9.34 -1.38 0.78
CA THR A 62 -10.12 -2.14 -0.21
C THR A 62 -9.28 -3.17 -0.98
N GLY A 63 -7.97 -3.22 -0.75
CA GLY A 63 -7.04 -4.13 -1.43
C GLY A 63 -6.61 -3.70 -2.83
N LEU A 64 -6.93 -2.47 -3.29
CA LEU A 64 -6.60 -2.01 -4.64
C LEU A 64 -5.09 -2.03 -4.92
N ASN A 65 -4.28 -1.52 -3.99
CA ASN A 65 -2.83 -1.49 -4.16
C ASN A 65 -2.23 -2.90 -4.26
N PHE A 66 -2.72 -3.83 -3.42
CA PHE A 66 -2.36 -5.24 -3.49
C PHE A 66 -2.74 -5.85 -4.84
N LEU A 67 -3.99 -5.70 -5.28
CA LEU A 67 -4.49 -6.28 -6.53
C LEU A 67 -3.66 -5.84 -7.73
N LEU A 68 -3.37 -4.54 -7.86
CA LEU A 68 -2.53 -4.01 -8.94
C LEU A 68 -1.08 -4.48 -8.84
N THR A 69 -0.57 -4.63 -7.61
CA THR A 69 0.77 -5.13 -7.34
C THR A 69 0.90 -6.61 -7.70
N ALA A 70 -0.09 -7.42 -7.33
CA ALA A 70 -0.14 -8.85 -7.62
C ALA A 70 -0.27 -9.10 -9.13
N ASP A 71 -1.16 -8.37 -9.82
CA ASP A 71 -1.34 -8.48 -11.27
C ASP A 71 -0.04 -8.15 -12.04
N TYR A 72 0.64 -7.07 -11.62
CA TYR A 72 1.93 -6.69 -12.18
C TYR A 72 3.01 -7.72 -11.87
N ALA A 73 3.13 -8.19 -10.62
CA ALA A 73 4.13 -9.17 -10.21
C ALA A 73 3.96 -10.49 -11.00
N ASP A 74 2.73 -10.99 -11.11
CA ASP A 74 2.40 -12.18 -11.90
C ASP A 74 2.78 -12.01 -13.38
N THR A 75 2.48 -10.84 -13.96
CA THR A 75 2.83 -10.54 -15.37
C THR A 75 4.34 -10.47 -15.59
N GLN A 76 5.09 -9.99 -14.60
CA GLN A 76 6.55 -9.82 -14.70
C GLN A 76 7.34 -11.04 -14.18
N GLY A 77 6.67 -12.09 -13.67
CA GLY A 77 7.33 -13.25 -13.08
C GLY A 77 8.12 -12.89 -11.81
N ILE A 78 7.56 -12.02 -10.96
CA ILE A 78 8.16 -11.59 -9.70
C ILE A 78 7.59 -12.43 -8.55
N ASP A 79 8.49 -12.98 -7.74
CA ASP A 79 8.12 -13.64 -6.48
C ASP A 79 7.82 -12.58 -5.40
N LEU A 80 6.55 -12.50 -5.00
CA LEU A 80 6.02 -11.45 -4.14
C LEU A 80 5.55 -11.99 -2.79
N GLU A 81 6.15 -11.48 -1.72
CA GLU A 81 5.62 -11.60 -0.36
C GLU A 81 4.88 -10.31 -0.01
N TYR A 82 3.56 -10.35 0.13
CA TYR A 82 2.77 -9.16 0.42
C TYR A 82 2.12 -9.25 1.80
N VAL A 83 2.37 -8.25 2.63
CA VAL A 83 1.70 -8.09 3.93
C VAL A 83 0.95 -6.77 3.95
N GLY A 84 -0.36 -6.80 4.15
CA GLY A 84 -1.18 -5.62 4.41
C GLY A 84 -1.56 -5.54 5.89
N ILE A 85 -1.36 -4.39 6.53
CA ILE A 85 -1.85 -4.14 7.89
C ILE A 85 -3.21 -3.44 7.78
N GLU A 86 -4.22 -4.00 8.45
CA GLU A 86 -5.56 -3.42 8.50
C GLU A 86 -6.18 -3.59 9.88
N ALA A 87 -6.60 -2.48 10.48
CA ALA A 87 -7.22 -2.50 11.80
C ALA A 87 -8.71 -2.86 11.72
N TYR A 88 -9.35 -2.56 10.59
CA TYR A 88 -10.79 -2.72 10.40
C TYR A 88 -11.10 -3.26 8.98
N PRO A 89 -10.81 -4.55 8.71
CA PRO A 89 -11.04 -5.14 7.38
C PRO A 89 -12.48 -4.98 6.94
N LEU A 90 -12.66 -4.58 5.68
CA LEU A 90 -13.98 -4.46 5.08
C LEU A 90 -14.59 -5.83 4.84
N LYS A 91 -15.92 -5.92 4.90
CA LYS A 91 -16.65 -7.13 4.54
C LYS A 91 -16.53 -7.42 3.05
N GLU A 92 -16.51 -8.70 2.70
CA GLU A 92 -16.49 -9.19 1.31
C GLU A 92 -17.57 -8.55 0.43
N GLU A 93 -18.80 -8.41 0.96
CA GLU A 93 -19.93 -7.80 0.25
C GLU A 93 -19.69 -6.36 -0.21
N VAL A 94 -18.77 -5.65 0.45
CA VAL A 94 -18.33 -4.31 0.10
C VAL A 94 -17.20 -4.39 -0.92
N ILE A 95 -16.17 -5.20 -0.67
CA ILE A 95 -15.01 -5.30 -1.55
C ILE A 95 -15.39 -5.83 -2.93
N PHE A 96 -16.23 -6.85 -3.01
CA PHE A 96 -16.60 -7.47 -4.29
C PHE A 96 -17.50 -6.58 -5.16
N LYS A 97 -17.97 -5.44 -4.63
CA LYS A 97 -18.74 -4.42 -5.36
C LYS A 97 -17.89 -3.22 -5.79
N THR A 98 -16.59 -3.23 -5.54
CA THR A 98 -15.67 -2.15 -5.95
C THR A 98 -15.50 -2.04 -7.46
N GLY A 99 -15.73 -3.12 -8.20
CA GLY A 99 -15.49 -3.17 -9.64
C GLY A 99 -14.00 -3.27 -10.01
N TYR A 100 -13.14 -3.65 -9.06
CA TYR A 100 -11.70 -3.78 -9.31
C TYR A 100 -11.32 -4.98 -10.18
N ASP A 101 -12.25 -5.92 -10.37
CA ASP A 101 -12.18 -6.99 -11.38
C ASP A 101 -11.93 -6.46 -12.80
N ASN A 102 -12.35 -5.21 -13.07
CA ASN A 102 -12.11 -4.56 -14.37
C ASN A 102 -10.66 -4.11 -14.59
N PHE A 103 -9.82 -4.14 -13.56
CA PHE A 103 -8.46 -3.57 -13.60
C PHE A 103 -7.34 -4.60 -13.44
N VAL A 104 -7.68 -5.87 -13.19
CA VAL A 104 -6.73 -6.97 -13.04
C VAL A 104 -7.18 -8.18 -13.86
N LYS A 105 -6.27 -9.14 -14.06
CA LYS A 105 -6.59 -10.42 -14.69
C LYS A 105 -7.69 -11.17 -13.91
N PRO A 106 -8.62 -11.87 -14.59
CA PRO A 106 -9.69 -12.63 -13.95
C PRO A 106 -9.20 -13.62 -12.89
N GLU A 107 -8.02 -14.23 -13.09
CA GLU A 107 -7.44 -15.21 -12.18
C GLU A 107 -6.96 -14.55 -10.88
N ILE A 108 -6.40 -13.33 -10.96
CA ILE A 108 -6.00 -12.53 -9.79
C ILE A 108 -7.22 -12.16 -8.98
N TRP A 109 -8.28 -11.70 -9.65
CA TRP A 109 -9.54 -11.35 -8.97
C TRP A 109 -10.20 -12.57 -8.32
N THR A 110 -10.25 -13.71 -9.02
CA THR A 110 -10.83 -14.94 -8.49
C THR A 110 -10.05 -15.42 -7.26
N SER A 111 -8.72 -15.43 -7.31
CA SER A 111 -7.89 -15.81 -6.16
C SER A 111 -8.10 -14.87 -4.97
N PHE A 112 -8.32 -13.57 -5.22
CA PHE A 112 -8.65 -12.62 -4.17
C PHE A 112 -9.98 -12.91 -3.49
N ILE A 113 -11.03 -13.19 -4.26
CA ILE A 113 -12.32 -13.60 -3.70
C ILE A 113 -12.15 -14.86 -2.83
N ASP A 114 -11.45 -15.88 -3.34
CA ASP A 114 -11.36 -17.19 -2.68
C ASP A 114 -10.53 -17.18 -1.38
N ASN A 115 -9.64 -16.19 -1.23
CA ASN A 115 -8.65 -16.14 -0.17
C ASN A 115 -8.72 -14.91 0.74
N TYR A 116 -9.57 -13.91 0.44
CA TYR A 116 -9.60 -12.65 1.20
C TYR A 116 -9.82 -12.88 2.71
N GLU A 117 -10.84 -13.64 3.11
CA GLU A 117 -11.10 -13.89 4.55
C GLU A 117 -9.96 -14.69 5.20
N LYS A 118 -9.46 -15.75 4.54
CA LYS A 118 -8.38 -16.60 5.07
C LYS A 118 -7.07 -15.84 5.23
N SER A 119 -6.78 -14.94 4.29
CA SER A 119 -5.57 -14.10 4.36
C SER A 119 -5.55 -13.19 5.59
N GLN A 120 -6.69 -12.98 6.27
CA GLN A 120 -6.74 -12.16 7.49
C GLN A 120 -6.18 -12.86 8.73
N THR A 121 -6.02 -14.18 8.68
CA THR A 121 -5.61 -15.01 9.82
C THR A 121 -4.30 -15.74 9.57
N GLU A 122 -3.97 -16.04 8.30
CA GLU A 122 -2.76 -16.77 7.94
C GLU A 122 -2.16 -16.29 6.61
N VAL A 123 -0.89 -16.63 6.39
CA VAL A 123 -0.24 -16.43 5.10
C VAL A 123 -0.83 -17.43 4.12
N ILE A 124 -1.42 -16.94 3.03
CA ILE A 124 -1.98 -17.79 1.99
C ILE A 124 -1.10 -17.77 0.73
N PRO A 125 -0.92 -18.90 0.04
CA PRO A 125 -0.39 -18.91 -1.32
C PRO A 125 -1.47 -18.37 -2.27
N PHE A 126 -1.33 -17.10 -2.65
CA PHE A 126 -2.27 -16.38 -3.50
C PHE A 126 -2.16 -16.81 -4.98
N THR A 127 -0.94 -17.00 -5.45
CA THR A 127 -0.62 -17.71 -6.71
C THR A 127 0.63 -18.56 -6.49
N ALA A 128 1.21 -19.14 -7.54
CA ALA A 128 2.45 -19.92 -7.44
C ALA A 128 3.66 -19.10 -6.97
N SER A 129 3.66 -17.79 -7.22
CA SER A 129 4.76 -16.86 -6.92
C SER A 129 4.34 -15.74 -5.97
N ILE A 130 3.10 -15.72 -5.47
CA ILE A 130 2.58 -14.63 -4.65
C ILE A 130 2.01 -15.20 -3.36
N ASN A 131 2.48 -14.68 -2.23
CA ASN A 131 1.92 -14.92 -0.90
C ASN A 131 1.26 -13.65 -0.38
N LEU A 132 0.12 -13.81 0.31
CA LEU A 132 -0.61 -12.71 0.92
C LEU A 132 -0.88 -12.98 2.40
N LEU A 133 -0.67 -11.96 3.23
CA LEU A 133 -1.19 -11.87 4.59
C LEU A 133 -1.83 -10.50 4.79
N ILE A 134 -3.06 -10.47 5.29
CA ILE A 134 -3.73 -9.28 5.80
C ILE A 134 -3.66 -9.34 7.33
N ALA A 135 -2.69 -8.67 7.93
CA ALA A 135 -2.57 -8.62 9.37
C ALA A 135 -3.71 -7.78 9.97
N HIS A 136 -4.76 -8.45 10.43
CA HIS A 136 -5.91 -7.82 11.10
C HIS A 136 -5.53 -7.32 12.51
N LYS A 137 -4.89 -6.15 12.57
CA LYS A 137 -4.45 -5.47 13.79
C LYS A 137 -4.11 -4.01 13.52
N LYS A 138 -3.99 -3.21 14.58
CA LYS A 138 -3.49 -1.85 14.47
C LYS A 138 -2.00 -1.86 14.12
N VAL A 139 -1.55 -0.82 13.43
CA VAL A 139 -0.14 -0.68 13.01
C VAL A 139 0.85 -0.77 14.17
N ILE A 140 0.52 -0.18 15.33
CA ILE A 140 1.39 -0.18 16.51
C ILE A 140 1.49 -1.57 17.16
N ASP A 141 0.47 -2.41 16.97
CA ASP A 141 0.43 -3.78 17.48
C ASP A 141 1.03 -4.78 16.48
N PHE A 142 1.37 -4.33 15.27
CA PHE A 142 2.05 -5.16 14.28
C PHE A 142 3.52 -5.35 14.69
N SER A 143 3.86 -6.56 15.10
CA SER A 143 5.21 -6.99 15.41
C SER A 143 5.56 -8.19 14.54
N ASP A 144 6.49 -8.00 13.61
CA ASP A 144 7.00 -9.08 12.76
C ASP A 144 8.54 -9.06 12.74
N ILE A 145 9.13 -10.24 12.67
CA ILE A 145 10.57 -10.42 12.50
C ILE A 145 10.95 -10.17 11.03
N GLN A 146 10.02 -10.41 10.11
CA GLN A 146 10.21 -10.16 8.68
C GLN A 146 10.54 -8.70 8.40
N LYS A 147 11.48 -8.50 7.47
CA LYS A 147 11.82 -7.20 6.90
C LYS A 147 11.35 -7.12 5.46
N PHE A 148 10.95 -5.92 5.04
CA PHE A 148 10.38 -5.64 3.73
C PHE A 148 11.32 -4.79 2.88
N ASP A 149 11.21 -4.96 1.58
CA ASP A 149 11.96 -4.18 0.59
C ASP A 149 11.24 -2.87 0.25
N VAL A 150 9.90 -2.88 0.26
CA VAL A 150 9.06 -1.72 -0.06
C VAL A 150 7.96 -1.58 1.00
N ILE A 151 7.74 -0.34 1.45
CA ILE A 151 6.60 0.04 2.28
C ILE A 151 5.69 0.97 1.48
N TYR A 152 4.44 0.56 1.32
CA TYR A 152 3.33 1.41 0.91
C TYR A 152 2.70 1.97 2.17
N PHE A 153 2.85 3.27 2.40
CA PHE A 153 2.22 3.93 3.54
C PHE A 153 0.97 4.67 3.07
N ASP A 154 -0.17 3.98 3.15
CA ASP A 154 -1.47 4.42 2.65
C ASP A 154 -2.49 4.60 3.78
N ALA A 155 -2.07 5.34 4.81
CA ALA A 155 -2.96 5.77 5.88
C ALA A 155 -3.86 6.93 5.42
N PHE A 156 -5.01 7.10 6.07
CA PHE A 156 -5.82 8.31 5.90
C PHE A 156 -5.00 9.57 6.23
N ALA A 157 -5.37 10.70 5.65
CA ALA A 157 -4.60 11.92 5.73
C ALA A 157 -4.48 12.39 7.20
N ALA A 158 -3.39 13.08 7.52
CA ALA A 158 -3.08 13.48 8.90
C ALA A 158 -4.15 14.35 9.58
N VAL A 159 -5.03 14.99 8.81
CA VAL A 159 -6.16 15.76 9.36
C VAL A 159 -7.31 14.87 9.84
N HIS A 160 -7.41 13.64 9.31
CA HIS A 160 -8.43 12.65 9.64
C HIS A 160 -7.90 11.55 10.57
N GLN A 161 -6.62 11.19 10.42
CA GLN A 161 -5.98 10.12 11.19
C GLN A 161 -4.57 10.52 11.67
N PRO A 162 -4.44 11.57 12.50
CA PRO A 162 -3.14 12.15 12.89
C PRO A 162 -2.19 11.18 13.58
N GLU A 163 -2.72 10.17 14.29
CA GLU A 163 -1.95 9.18 15.02
C GLU A 163 -1.01 8.38 14.11
N MET A 164 -1.38 8.15 12.85
CA MET A 164 -0.54 7.44 11.88
C MET A 164 0.71 8.23 11.48
N TRP A 165 0.68 9.55 11.63
CA TRP A 165 1.73 10.47 11.15
C TRP A 165 2.62 10.99 12.27
N THR A 166 2.58 10.34 13.43
CA THR A 166 3.46 10.60 14.56
C THR A 166 4.87 10.06 14.30
N ALA A 167 5.86 10.58 15.02
CA ALA A 167 7.23 10.04 14.96
C ALA A 167 7.25 8.58 15.39
N GLU A 168 6.54 8.23 16.46
CA GLU A 168 6.42 6.87 16.99
C GLU A 168 5.90 5.87 15.95
N THR A 169 4.78 6.16 15.29
CA THR A 169 4.22 5.25 14.28
C THR A 169 5.12 5.13 13.06
N LEU A 170 5.67 6.25 12.57
CA LEU A 170 6.56 6.23 11.41
C LEU A 170 7.88 5.51 11.73
N GLU A 171 8.43 5.67 12.93
CA GLU A 171 9.60 4.93 13.43
C GLU A 171 9.33 3.43 13.46
N HIS A 172 8.21 3.04 14.05
CA HIS A 172 7.78 1.64 14.13
C HIS A 172 7.66 1.02 12.74
N VAL A 173 6.94 1.66 11.83
CA VAL A 173 6.76 1.19 10.45
C VAL A 173 8.10 1.12 9.70
N CYS A 174 8.92 2.17 9.79
CA CYS A 174 10.22 2.22 9.12
C CYS A 174 11.23 1.22 9.69
N SER A 175 11.00 0.68 10.89
CA SER A 175 11.81 -0.37 11.49
C SER A 175 11.71 -1.69 10.68
N PHE A 176 10.60 -1.93 9.98
CA PHE A 176 10.40 -3.12 9.15
C PHE A 176 11.07 -3.03 7.79
N LEU A 177 11.52 -1.86 7.37
CA LEU A 177 12.17 -1.68 6.06
C LEU A 177 13.64 -2.12 6.09
N ARG A 178 14.07 -2.86 5.07
CA ARG A 178 15.49 -3.25 4.87
C ARG A 178 16.32 -2.03 4.47
N PRO A 179 17.63 -1.99 4.81
CA PRO A 179 18.55 -1.04 4.20
C PRO A 179 18.51 -1.12 2.68
N GLY A 180 18.45 0.02 2.00
CA GLY A 180 18.23 0.15 0.55
C GLY A 180 16.76 0.13 0.12
N GLY A 181 15.84 -0.25 1.02
CA GLY A 181 14.40 -0.33 0.76
C GLY A 181 13.74 1.02 0.55
N ILE A 182 12.52 0.97 0.02
CA ILE A 182 11.73 2.14 -0.38
C ILE A 182 10.53 2.32 0.54
N PHE A 183 10.32 3.53 1.02
CA PHE A 183 9.08 3.98 1.64
C PHE A 183 8.38 4.95 0.68
N VAL A 184 7.10 4.75 0.39
CA VAL A 184 6.34 5.60 -0.51
C VAL A 184 4.94 5.91 0.03
N THR A 185 4.49 7.14 -0.19
CA THR A 185 3.15 7.61 0.20
C THR A 185 2.69 8.76 -0.67
N TYR A 186 1.37 8.92 -0.84
CA TYR A 186 0.79 10.06 -1.55
C TYR A 186 1.04 11.39 -0.82
N ALA A 187 1.24 11.34 0.50
CA ALA A 187 1.37 12.53 1.33
C ALA A 187 2.78 13.15 1.28
N ILE A 188 2.86 14.48 1.35
CA ILE A 188 4.15 15.18 1.44
C ILE A 188 4.09 16.41 2.36
N THR A 189 4.09 16.18 3.66
CA THR A 189 4.06 17.26 4.65
C THR A 189 5.46 17.67 5.10
N GLY A 190 5.62 18.90 5.60
CA GLY A 190 6.86 19.35 6.24
C GLY A 190 7.24 18.48 7.44
N ASN A 191 6.25 18.03 8.22
CA ASN A 191 6.47 17.17 9.37
C ASN A 191 7.00 15.79 8.98
N LEU A 192 6.32 15.11 8.05
CA LEU A 192 6.74 13.80 7.54
C LEU A 192 8.19 13.85 7.04
N LYS A 193 8.54 14.88 6.25
CA LYS A 193 9.92 15.04 5.74
C LYS A 193 10.97 15.20 6.84
N ARG A 194 10.64 15.87 7.95
CA ARG A 194 11.57 16.01 9.08
C ARG A 194 11.77 14.69 9.80
N ILE A 195 10.67 13.95 10.04
CA ILE A 195 10.72 12.64 10.68
C ILE A 195 11.55 11.68 9.83
N MET A 196 11.21 11.49 8.55
CA MET A 196 11.94 10.57 7.67
C MET A 196 13.45 10.90 7.58
N LYS A 197 13.83 12.19 7.57
CA LYS A 197 15.24 12.61 7.64
C LYS A 197 15.90 12.25 8.97
N ALA A 198 15.21 12.46 10.09
CA ALA A 198 15.70 12.08 11.41
C ALA A 198 15.95 10.56 11.52
N LEU A 199 15.14 9.77 10.82
CA LEU A 199 15.29 8.32 10.68
C LEU A 199 16.41 7.89 9.71
N GLY A 200 17.13 8.83 9.11
CA GLY A 200 18.23 8.55 8.20
C GLY A 200 17.79 8.13 6.80
N PHE A 201 16.59 8.54 6.35
CA PHE A 201 16.16 8.31 4.97
C PHE A 201 16.60 9.43 4.04
N ALA A 202 17.04 9.04 2.85
CA ALA A 202 17.19 9.96 1.72
C ALA A 202 15.81 10.24 1.12
N ILE A 203 15.37 11.50 1.19
CA ILE A 203 14.04 11.92 0.73
C ILE A 203 14.11 12.46 -0.69
N GLU A 204 13.19 12.00 -1.52
CA GLU A 204 12.88 12.54 -2.83
C GLU A 204 11.46 13.10 -2.86
N LYS A 205 11.30 14.28 -3.44
CA LYS A 205 9.99 14.83 -3.81
C LYS A 205 9.65 14.34 -5.21
N ALA A 206 9.01 13.18 -5.30
CA ALA A 206 8.63 12.61 -6.58
C ALA A 206 7.39 13.33 -7.15
N PRO A 207 7.18 13.33 -8.49
CA PRO A 207 5.96 13.85 -9.08
C PRO A 207 4.72 13.17 -8.49
N GLY A 208 3.71 13.95 -8.10
CA GLY A 208 2.46 13.39 -7.56
C GLY A 208 1.59 12.72 -8.62
N ALA A 209 0.59 11.95 -8.18
CA ALA A 209 -0.48 11.45 -9.05
C ALA A 209 -1.32 12.60 -9.63
N PRO A 210 -2.14 12.36 -10.68
CA PRO A 210 -2.98 13.40 -11.27
C PRO A 210 -3.80 14.20 -10.24
N GLY A 211 -3.67 15.53 -10.28
CA GLY A 211 -4.26 16.45 -9.30
C GLY A 211 -3.38 16.77 -8.08
N LYS A 212 -2.22 16.12 -7.91
CA LYS A 212 -1.23 16.41 -6.87
C LYS A 212 0.11 16.81 -7.49
N ARG A 213 0.79 17.79 -6.90
CA ARG A 213 2.09 18.29 -7.42
C ARG A 213 3.24 17.37 -7.07
N GLU A 214 3.31 16.95 -5.81
CA GLU A 214 4.42 16.18 -5.26
C GLU A 214 3.85 15.06 -4.39
N MET A 215 4.63 13.98 -4.26
CA MET A 215 4.44 12.87 -3.32
C MET A 215 5.79 12.55 -2.67
N LEU A 216 5.79 11.74 -1.62
CA LEU A 216 7.04 11.37 -0.92
C LEU A 216 7.49 9.96 -1.32
N ARG A 217 8.72 9.89 -1.84
CA ARG A 217 9.50 8.66 -1.92
C ARG A 217 10.74 8.82 -1.04
N ALA A 218 11.04 7.83 -0.21
CA ALA A 218 12.18 7.85 0.68
C ALA A 218 12.93 6.53 0.60
N VAL A 219 14.27 6.60 0.56
CA VAL A 219 15.14 5.43 0.50
C VAL A 219 15.85 5.29 1.84
N LYS A 220 15.78 4.12 2.46
CA LYS A 220 16.57 3.80 3.65
C LYS A 220 18.02 3.61 3.24
N GLU A 221 18.94 4.40 3.77
CA GLU A 221 20.35 4.31 3.38
C GLU A 221 20.94 2.94 3.73
N LYS A 222 21.80 2.40 2.84
CA LYS A 222 22.58 1.19 3.08
C LYS A 222 23.74 1.59 4.00
N ARG A 223 23.56 1.45 5.32
CA ARG A 223 24.64 1.63 6.30
C ARG A 223 25.33 0.30 6.57
#